data_AF-A0AAV4JA84-F1
#
_entry.id   AF-A0AAV4JA84-F1
#
_cell.length_a   1.000
_cell.length_b   1.000
_cell.length_c   1.000
_cell.angle_alpha   90.00
_cell.angle_beta   90.00
_cell.angle_gamma   90.00
#
_symmetry.space_group_name_H-M   'P 1'
#
loop_
_entity.id
_entity.type
_entity.pdbx_description
1 polymer ?
#
loop_
_entity_poly.entity_id
_entity_poly.type
_entity_poly.pdbx_seq_one_letter_code
_entity_poly.pdbx_strand_id
1 'polypeptide(L)'
;MSIFLYAWESWTLNADAERRIRAMVIRCYRRLLGISHKEPIKNEEVRRRIENAIGPCVNLLTIIRQRKLKWYGHTACSSGLAKTIMQGTVNGVRRRGRQRMDRT
;
A
#
# COMPACT_ATOMS: atom_id res chain seq x y z
N MET A 1 -5.68 12.36 -10.55
CA MET A 1 -5.07 11.19 -9.85
C MET A 1 -3.68 11.61 -9.39
N SER A 2 -3.26 11.36 -8.15
CA SER A 2 -1.87 11.67 -7.72
C SER A 2 -0.92 10.59 -8.25
N ILE A 3 0.30 10.98 -8.66
CA ILE A 3 1.31 10.08 -9.25
C ILE A 3 1.64 8.89 -8.34
N PHE A 4 1.61 9.14 -7.03
CA PHE A 4 1.83 8.13 -6.00
C PHE A 4 0.75 7.04 -6.01
N LEU A 5 -0.51 7.43 -6.22
CA LEU A 5 -1.64 6.49 -6.23
C LEU A 5 -1.61 5.63 -7.49
N TYR A 6 -1.22 6.19 -8.63
CA TYR A 6 -1.06 5.43 -9.87
C TYR A 6 0.09 4.42 -9.77
N ALA A 7 1.27 4.84 -9.28
CA ALA A 7 2.39 3.94 -9.05
C ALA A 7 2.03 2.80 -8.09
N TRP A 8 1.16 3.09 -7.11
CA TRP A 8 0.69 2.10 -6.16
C TRP A 8 -0.24 1.04 -6.76
N GLU A 9 -1.06 1.39 -7.77
CA GLU A 9 -1.95 0.43 -8.44
C GLU A 9 -1.16 -0.73 -9.07
N SER A 10 0.06 -0.47 -9.56
CA SER A 10 0.93 -1.47 -10.16
C SER A 10 1.77 -2.28 -9.15
N TRP A 11 1.82 -1.89 -7.86
CA TRP A 11 2.69 -2.55 -6.86
C TRP A 11 1.95 -3.54 -5.96
N THR A 12 2.62 -4.65 -5.63
CA THR A 12 2.12 -5.63 -4.66
C THR A 12 2.16 -5.02 -3.24
N LEU A 13 1.05 -5.16 -2.49
CA LEU A 13 0.97 -4.73 -1.09
C LEU A 13 1.77 -5.72 -0.24
N ASN A 14 3.07 -5.48 -0.12
CA ASN A 14 3.91 -6.22 0.82
C ASN A 14 3.93 -5.50 2.18
N ALA A 15 4.12 -6.26 3.27
CA ALA A 15 4.24 -5.70 4.61
C ALA A 15 5.39 -4.69 4.72
N ASP A 16 6.49 -4.91 3.98
CA ASP A 16 7.59 -3.96 3.87
C ASP A 16 7.16 -2.63 3.22
N ALA A 17 6.45 -2.71 2.09
CA ALA A 17 5.98 -1.52 1.39
C ALA A 17 5.01 -0.71 2.26
N GLU A 18 4.13 -1.38 3.01
CA GLU A 18 3.27 -0.73 3.99
C GLU A 18 4.08 -0.02 5.10
N ARG A 19 5.13 -0.67 5.63
CA ARG A 19 6.01 -0.09 6.64
C ARG A 19 6.71 1.17 6.11
N ARG A 20 7.21 1.12 4.87
CA ARG A 20 7.86 2.26 4.19
C ARG A 20 6.89 3.43 4.00
N ILE A 21 5.65 3.16 3.61
CA ILE A 21 4.60 4.20 3.51
C ILE A 21 4.31 4.81 4.88
N ARG A 22 4.13 4.00 5.92
CA ARG A 22 3.89 4.52 7.29
C ARG A 22 5.03 5.43 7.73
N ALA A 23 6.27 5.01 7.49
CA ALA A 23 7.45 5.83 7.80
C ALA A 23 7.48 7.13 7.00
N MET A 24 7.15 7.10 5.70
CA MET A 24 7.06 8.30 4.86
C MET A 24 5.98 9.28 5.37
N VAL A 25 4.79 8.79 5.68
CA VAL A 25 3.68 9.61 6.19
C VAL A 25 4.05 10.25 7.52
N ILE A 26 4.62 9.50 8.46
CA ILE A 26 5.09 10.05 9.74
C ILE A 26 6.20 11.10 9.53
N ARG A 27 7.13 10.87 8.60
CA ARG A 27 8.15 11.88 8.24
C ARG A 27 7.53 13.17 7.71
N CYS A 28 6.50 13.07 6.87
CA CYS A 28 5.74 14.23 6.40
C CYS A 28 5.06 14.97 7.56
N TYR A 29 4.39 14.25 8.47
CA TYR A 29 3.75 14.85 9.64
C TYR A 29 4.74 15.55 10.57
N ARG A 30 5.92 14.97 10.81
CA ARG A 30 6.96 15.63 11.61
C ARG A 30 7.44 16.92 10.96
N ARG A 31 7.62 16.93 9.63
CA ARG A 31 7.97 18.16 8.90
C ARG A 31 6.87 19.22 9.00
N LEU A 32 5.61 18.82 8.88
CA LEU A 32 4.46 19.74 9.00
C LEU A 32 4.34 20.35 10.41
N LEU A 33 4.64 19.58 11.46
CA LEU A 33 4.63 20.08 12.84
C LEU A 33 5.94 20.78 13.26
N GLY A 34 6.95 20.85 12.37
CA GLY A 34 8.26 21.38 12.73
C GLY A 34 9.02 20.54 13.77
N ILE A 35 8.65 19.28 13.98
CA ILE A 35 9.28 18.41 14.99
C ILE A 35 10.63 17.92 14.47
N SER A 36 11.69 18.21 15.22
CA SER A 36 13.04 17.70 14.92
C SER A 36 13.07 16.17 14.99
N HIS A 37 13.88 15.56 14.12
CA HIS A 37 14.11 14.10 14.14
C HIS A 37 14.75 13.62 15.44
N LYS A 38 15.44 14.50 16.16
CA LYS A 38 16.13 14.19 17.43
C LYS A 38 15.17 14.06 18.61
N GLU A 39 13.94 14.54 18.49
CA GLU A 39 12.99 14.54 19.59
C GLU A 39 12.31 13.16 19.72
N PRO A 40 12.42 12.47 20.87
CA PRO A 40 11.89 11.12 21.06
C PRO A 40 10.36 11.15 21.28
N ILE A 41 9.62 11.46 20.22
CA ILE A 41 8.15 11.41 20.21
C ILE A 41 7.69 10.10 19.57
N LYS A 42 6.79 9.39 20.27
CA LYS A 42 6.12 8.21 19.73
C LYS A 42 5.34 8.55 18.45
N ASN A 43 5.36 7.64 17.47
CA ASN A 43 4.66 7.84 16.19
C ASN A 43 3.15 8.06 16.36
N GLU A 44 2.55 7.44 17.38
CA GLU A 44 1.14 7.61 17.72
C GLU A 44 0.83 9.04 18.18
N GLU A 45 1.72 9.64 18.98
CA GLU A 45 1.55 11.01 19.46
C GLU A 45 1.71 12.03 18.32
N VAL A 46 2.65 11.80 17.39
CA VAL A 46 2.77 12.62 16.17
C VAL A 46 1.47 12.60 15.37
N ARG A 47 0.85 11.43 15.24
CA ARG A 47 -0.42 11.28 14.53
C ARG A 47 -1.55 12.01 15.24
N ARG A 48 -1.66 11.87 16.56
CA ARG A 48 -2.67 12.56 17.38
C ARG A 48 -2.55 14.07 17.28
N ARG A 49 -1.32 14.61 17.29
CA ARG A 49 -1.05 16.04 17.11
C ARG A 49 -1.50 16.55 15.72
N ILE A 50 -1.25 15.78 14.65
CA ILE A 50 -1.76 16.11 13.31
C ILE A 50 -3.29 16.10 13.28
N GLU A 51 -3.91 15.07 13.87
CA GLU A 51 -5.36 14.91 13.88
C GLU A 51 -6.04 16.08 14.63
N ASN A 52 -5.41 16.60 15.69
CA ASN A 52 -5.88 17.79 16.39
C ASN A 52 -5.66 19.10 15.62
N ALA A 53 -4.54 19.23 14.88
CA ALA A 53 -4.18 20.48 14.21
C ALA A 53 -4.93 20.70 12.89
N ILE A 54 -5.17 19.63 12.12
CA ILE A 54 -5.71 19.70 10.75
C ILE A 54 -7.08 18.99 10.64
N GLY A 55 -7.47 18.26 11.68
CA GLY A 55 -8.65 17.38 11.67
C GLY A 55 -8.32 15.96 11.23
N PRO A 56 -9.33 15.09 11.09
CA PRO A 56 -9.14 13.67 10.78
C PRO A 56 -8.51 13.50 9.39
N CYS A 57 -7.20 13.25 9.37
CA CYS A 57 -6.49 12.89 8.15
C CYS A 57 -6.90 11.48 7.74
N VAL A 58 -7.55 11.35 6.58
CA VAL A 58 -7.90 10.04 6.03
C VAL A 58 -6.62 9.22 5.87
N ASN A 59 -6.59 8.04 6.51
CA ASN A 59 -5.46 7.14 6.46
C ASN A 59 -5.13 6.79 4.99
N LEU A 60 -3.98 7.26 4.50
CA LEU A 60 -3.52 7.02 3.12
C LEU A 60 -3.51 5.54 2.77
N LEU A 61 -3.09 4.69 3.71
CA LEU A 61 -3.14 3.23 3.56
C LEU A 61 -4.56 2.69 3.39
N THR A 62 -5.54 3.27 4.07
CA THR A 62 -6.94 2.88 3.94
C THR A 62 -7.47 3.26 2.56
N ILE A 63 -7.15 4.46 2.06
CA ILE A 63 -7.52 4.88 0.69
C ILE A 63 -6.93 3.91 -0.33
N ILE A 64 -5.64 3.60 -0.18
CA ILE A 64 -4.92 2.66 -1.03
C ILE A 64 -5.59 1.28 -1.03
N ARG A 65 -5.89 0.74 0.15
CA ARG A 65 -6.53 -0.57 0.30
C ARG A 65 -7.93 -0.58 -0.32
N GLN A 66 -8.74 0.44 -0.06
CA GLN A 66 -10.07 0.55 -0.65
C GLN A 66 -10.01 0.65 -2.18
N ARG A 67 -9.10 1.45 -2.73
CA ARG A 67 -8.91 1.54 -4.19
C ARG A 67 -8.50 0.21 -4.79
N LYS A 68 -7.56 -0.48 -4.15
CA LYS A 68 -7.11 -1.79 -4.62
C LYS A 68 -8.24 -2.82 -4.58
N LEU A 69 -9.07 -2.81 -3.53
CA LEU A 69 -10.26 -3.66 -3.45
C LEU A 69 -11.31 -3.30 -4.50
N LYS A 70 -11.54 -2.00 -4.76
CA LYS A 70 -12.44 -1.55 -5.81
C LYS A 70 -11.96 -1.99 -7.20
N TRP A 71 -10.67 -1.85 -7.47
CA TRP A 71 -10.06 -2.34 -8.71
C TRP A 71 -10.14 -3.86 -8.84
N TYR A 72 -9.89 -4.60 -7.75
CA TYR A 72 -10.02 -6.05 -7.72
C TYR A 72 -11.47 -6.48 -7.98
N GLY A 73 -12.45 -5.86 -7.32
CA GLY A 73 -13.87 -6.13 -7.55
C GLY A 73 -14.31 -5.84 -8.99
N HIS A 74 -13.85 -4.72 -9.55
CA HIS A 74 -14.09 -4.39 -10.96
C HIS A 74 -13.47 -5.43 -11.90
N THR A 75 -12.22 -5.82 -11.64
CA THR A 75 -11.52 -6.82 -12.45
C THR A 75 -12.15 -8.21 -12.32
N ALA A 76 -12.64 -8.58 -11.14
CA ALA A 76 -13.34 -9.85 -10.92
C ALA A 76 -14.72 -9.90 -11.62
N CYS A 77 -15.37 -8.75 -11.78
CA CYS A 77 -16.64 -8.62 -12.50
C CYS A 77 -16.45 -8.55 -14.03
N SER A 78 -15.29 -8.09 -14.50
CA SER A 78 -14.92 -8.10 -15.93
C SER A 78 -14.68 -9.52 -16.45
N SER A 79 -14.96 -9.77 -17.74
CA SER A 79 -14.66 -11.05 -18.44
C SER A 79 -13.31 -11.03 -19.19
N GLY A 80 -12.46 -10.03 -18.96
CA GLY A 80 -11.18 -9.85 -19.68
C GLY A 80 -9.99 -10.65 -19.14
N LEU A 81 -8.87 -10.61 -19.89
CA LEU A 81 -7.59 -11.27 -19.56
C LEU A 81 -7.09 -10.98 -18.13
N ALA A 82 -7.32 -9.77 -17.63
CA ALA A 82 -6.93 -9.37 -16.28
C ALA A 82 -7.56 -10.26 -15.19
N LYS A 83 -8.81 -10.72 -15.38
CA LYS A 83 -9.47 -11.67 -14.49
C LYS A 83 -8.80 -13.03 -14.55
N THR A 84 -8.56 -13.55 -15.74
CA THR A 84 -7.90 -14.86 -15.95
C THR A 84 -6.49 -14.88 -15.33
N ILE A 85 -5.73 -13.80 -15.49
CA ILE A 85 -4.40 -13.64 -14.90
C ILE A 85 -4.50 -13.60 -13.36
N MET A 86 -5.43 -12.83 -12.79
CA MET A 86 -5.59 -12.72 -11.34
C MET A 86 -6.13 -14.01 -10.69
N GLN A 87 -7.03 -14.73 -11.37
CA GLN A 87 -7.57 -16.01 -10.89
C GLN A 87 -6.59 -17.17 -11.08
N GLY A 88 -5.54 -16.99 -11.90
CA GLY A 88 -4.59 -18.05 -12.22
C GLY A 88 -5.19 -19.19 -13.04
N THR A 89 -6.39 -19.01 -13.61
CA THR A 89 -7.10 -19.94 -14.49
C THR A 89 -6.51 -19.89 -15.90
N VAL A 90 -5.22 -20.16 -16.02
CA VAL A 90 -4.60 -20.41 -17.32
C VAL A 90 -4.89 -21.85 -17.70
N ASN A 91 -5.53 -22.04 -18.85
CA ASN A 91 -5.73 -23.38 -19.41
C ASN A 91 -4.35 -23.96 -19.79
N GLY A 92 -3.86 -24.90 -18.99
CA GLY A 92 -2.59 -25.57 -19.22
C GLY A 92 -2.10 -26.31 -17.97
N VAL A 93 -1.56 -27.52 -18.14
CA VAL A 93 -0.95 -28.27 -17.05
C VAL A 93 0.41 -27.64 -16.74
N ARG A 94 0.58 -27.10 -15.54
CA ARG A 94 1.89 -26.63 -15.07
C ARG A 94 2.80 -27.85 -14.91
N ARG A 95 3.89 -27.92 -15.68
CA ARG A 95 4.87 -29.03 -15.60
C ARG A 95 5.40 -29.10 -14.16
N ARG A 96 5.32 -30.26 -13.50
CA ARG A 96 5.93 -30.48 -12.17
C ARG A 96 7.44 -30.22 -12.27
N GLY A 97 7.88 -29.07 -11.81
CA GLY A 97 9.29 -28.68 -11.71
C GLY A 97 9.60 -28.24 -10.29
N ARG A 98 10.83 -28.53 -9.83
CA ARG A 98 11.34 -28.15 -8.51
C ARG A 98 11.38 -26.62 -8.40
N GLN A 99 10.77 -26.05 -7.36
CA GLN A 99 10.94 -24.62 -7.05
C GLN A 99 12.42 -24.34 -6.76
N ARG A 100 13.03 -23.40 -7.48
CA ARG A 100 14.32 -22.83 -7.08
C ARG A 100 14.07 -22.00 -5.83
N MET A 101 14.61 -22.45 -4.71
CA MET A 101 14.74 -21.64 -3.52
C MET A 101 15.75 -20.53 -3.82
N ASP A 102 15.31 -19.28 -3.78
CA ASP A 102 16.21 -18.13 -3.76
C ASP A 102 16.90 -18.12 -2.40
N ARG A 103 18.23 -18.33 -2.39
CA ARG A 103 19.04 -18.19 -1.17
C ARG A 103 19.33 -16.72 -0.99
N THR A 104 18.61 -16.07 -0.07
CA THR A 104 19.03 -14.82 0.55
C THR A 104 19.46 -15.08 1.98
#